data_AF-A0AAV0TQ26-F1
#
_entry.id   AF-A0AAV0TQ26-F1
#
_cell.length_a   1.000
_cell.length_b   1.000
_cell.length_c   1.000
_cell.angle_alpha   90.00
_cell.angle_beta   90.00
_cell.angle_gamma   90.00
#
_symmetry.space_group_name_H-M   'P 1'
#
loop_
_entity.id
_entity.type
_entity.pdbx_description
1 polymer ?
#
loop_
_entity_poly.entity_id
_entity_poly.type
_entity_poly.pdbx_seq_one_letter_code
_entity_poly.pdbx_strand_id
1 'polypeptide(L)'
;MCRLALSDRALVPLRCCKKEMPEDYVREALTRPGDYTKYQTLVKERNWKVSDLESDTEYTATVVAVGAKQCPGCGIGVQRDFGCVHMTCPNGHQFCYTCLRRWGSCHCPLIPDAELREILGE
;
A
#
# COMPACT_ATOMS: atom_id res chain seq x y z
N MET A 1 9.89 25.51 0.30
CA MET A 1 9.13 24.25 0.42
C MET A 1 10.05 23.03 0.42
N CYS A 2 10.90 22.80 -0.60
CA CYS A 2 11.74 21.58 -0.68
C CYS A 2 12.66 21.32 0.52
N ARG A 3 13.26 22.37 1.12
CA ARG A 3 14.11 22.21 2.31
C ARG A 3 13.37 21.74 3.57
N LEU A 4 12.07 22.00 3.69
CA LEU A 4 11.29 21.55 4.86
C LEU A 4 11.23 20.03 4.92
N ALA A 5 11.18 19.35 3.76
CA ALA A 5 11.20 17.90 3.68
C ALA A 5 12.54 17.28 4.13
N LEU A 6 13.63 18.06 4.22
CA LEU A 6 14.89 17.59 4.79
C LEU A 6 14.89 17.52 6.32
N SER A 7 13.92 18.18 6.96
CA SER A 7 13.78 18.25 8.42
C SER A 7 12.54 17.49 8.90
N ASP A 8 11.50 17.39 8.08
CA ASP A 8 10.26 16.67 8.39
C ASP A 8 10.10 15.46 7.46
N ARG A 9 10.17 14.26 8.06
CA ARG A 9 10.01 12.98 7.35
C ARG A 9 8.61 12.78 6.78
N ALA A 10 7.58 13.43 7.32
CA ALA A 10 6.21 13.33 6.81
C ALA A 10 6.04 13.99 5.43
N LEU A 11 6.93 14.91 5.09
CA LEU A 11 6.94 15.63 3.80
C LEU A 11 7.79 14.91 2.73
N VAL A 12 8.33 13.72 3.04
CA VAL A 12 9.11 12.89 2.12
C VAL A 12 8.25 11.70 1.65
N PRO A 13 8.06 11.50 0.34
CA PRO A 13 8.63 12.27 -0.77
C PRO A 13 7.89 13.60 -0.96
N LEU A 14 8.59 14.57 -1.53
CA LEU A 14 7.98 15.81 -1.98
C LEU A 14 6.85 15.48 -2.97
N ARG A 15 5.63 15.87 -2.61
CA ARG A 15 4.43 15.68 -3.43
C ARG A 15 3.80 17.01 -3.78
N CYS A 16 3.38 17.16 -5.02
CA CYS A 16 2.53 18.25 -5.48
C CYS A 16 1.25 17.64 -6.06
N CYS A 17 0.08 18.10 -5.62
CA CYS A 17 -1.21 17.56 -6.08
C CYS A 17 -1.32 16.02 -5.96
N LYS A 18 -0.85 15.46 -4.84
CA LYS A 18 -0.80 14.00 -4.53
C LYS A 18 0.14 13.16 -5.41
N LYS A 19 0.88 13.75 -6.35
CA LYS A 19 1.89 13.05 -7.15
C LYS A 19 3.29 13.35 -6.63
N GLU A 20 4.15 12.36 -6.64
CA GLU A 20 5.57 12.53 -6.33
C GLU A 20 6.21 13.48 -7.36
N MET A 21 7.05 14.41 -6.88
CA MET A 21 7.75 15.33 -7.77
C MET A 21 8.85 14.59 -8.54
N PRO A 22 9.06 14.90 -9.84
CA PRO A 22 10.16 14.33 -10.62
C PRO A 22 11.51 14.57 -9.95
N GLU A 23 12.39 13.57 -9.98
CA GLU A 23 13.69 13.62 -9.31
C GLU A 23 14.56 14.79 -9.79
N ASP A 24 14.55 15.08 -11.09
CA ASP A 24 15.31 16.19 -11.68
C ASP A 24 14.88 17.54 -11.09
N TYR A 25 13.56 17.74 -10.92
CA TYR A 25 13.02 18.96 -10.31
C TYR A 25 13.42 19.10 -8.84
N VAL A 26 13.44 17.99 -8.11
CA VAL A 26 13.88 17.99 -6.71
C VAL A 26 15.38 18.29 -6.60
N ARG A 27 16.20 17.73 -7.50
CA ARG A 27 17.64 17.98 -7.56
C ARG A 27 17.94 19.45 -7.83
N GLU A 28 17.25 20.07 -8.80
CA GLU A 28 17.39 21.49 -9.11
C GLU A 28 16.93 22.40 -7.95
N ALA A 29 15.87 22.02 -7.24
CA ALA A 29 15.34 22.80 -6.13
C ALA A 29 16.20 22.70 -4.84
N LEU A 30 17.01 21.66 -4.69
CA LEU A 30 17.90 21.43 -3.54
C LEU A 30 19.32 21.91 -3.85
N THR A 31 19.52 23.22 -3.81
CA THR A 31 20.76 23.86 -4.27
C THR A 31 21.95 23.80 -3.31
N ARG A 32 21.78 23.44 -2.03
CA ARG A 32 22.92 23.36 -1.11
C ARG A 32 23.64 22.00 -1.20
N PRO A 33 24.97 21.99 -1.00
CA PRO A 33 25.74 20.74 -0.99
C PRO A 33 25.18 19.74 0.03
N GLY A 34 24.98 18.50 -0.40
CA GLY A 34 24.52 17.40 0.47
C GLY A 34 23.01 17.36 0.75
N ASP A 35 22.23 18.41 0.43
CA ASP A 35 20.78 18.42 0.64
C ASP A 35 20.09 17.32 -0.20
N TYR A 36 20.50 17.17 -1.47
CA TYR A 36 19.96 16.12 -2.35
C TYR A 36 20.33 14.71 -1.89
N THR A 37 21.58 14.48 -1.45
CA THR A 37 21.99 13.19 -0.88
C THR A 37 21.18 12.86 0.37
N LYS A 38 20.97 13.84 1.25
CA LYS A 38 20.12 13.68 2.43
C LYS A 38 18.69 13.34 2.03
N TYR A 39 18.12 14.03 1.05
CA TYR A 39 16.79 13.73 0.52
C TYR A 39 16.71 12.29 -0.01
N GLN A 40 17.69 11.85 -0.82
CA GLN A 40 17.72 10.48 -1.34
C GLN A 40 17.75 9.43 -0.22
N THR A 41 18.51 9.67 0.85
CA THR A 41 18.49 8.79 2.04
C THR A 41 17.11 8.77 2.70
N LEU A 42 16.50 9.93 2.92
CA LEU A 42 15.16 10.02 3.53
C LEU A 42 14.08 9.34 2.68
N VAL A 43 14.18 9.40 1.35
CA VAL A 43 13.27 8.69 0.43
C VAL A 43 13.46 7.18 0.54
N LYS A 44 14.71 6.70 0.63
CA LYS A 44 15.02 5.26 0.82
C LYS A 44 14.56 4.73 2.18
N GLU A 45 14.74 5.53 3.24
CA GLU A 45 14.32 5.20 4.61
C GLU A 45 12.82 5.42 4.85
N ARG A 46 12.06 5.85 3.83
CA ARG A 46 10.64 6.13 3.95
C ARG A 46 9.91 4.89 4.50
N ASN A 47 8.97 5.15 5.40
CA ASN A 47 8.06 4.12 5.87
C ASN A 47 7.19 3.63 4.71
N TRP A 48 7.60 2.54 4.07
CA TRP A 48 6.87 1.90 2.97
C TRP A 48 5.44 1.51 3.36
N LYS A 49 5.15 1.43 4.68
CA LYS A 49 3.82 1.12 5.20
C LYS A 49 2.77 2.20 4.95
N VAL A 50 3.16 3.40 4.49
CA VAL A 50 2.24 4.50 4.13
C VAL A 50 2.26 4.75 2.62
N SER A 51 2.48 3.69 1.84
CA SER A 51 2.49 3.78 0.38
C SER A 51 1.08 4.08 -0.14
N ASP A 52 0.86 5.33 -0.56
CA ASP A 52 -0.29 5.77 -1.38
C ASP A 52 -0.05 5.47 -2.88
N LEU A 53 0.92 4.60 -3.21
CA LEU A 53 1.27 4.27 -4.59
C LEU A 53 0.09 3.54 -5.24
N GLU A 54 -0.50 4.16 -6.27
CA GLU A 54 -1.41 3.46 -7.17
C GLU A 54 -0.62 2.39 -7.90
N SER A 55 -1.04 1.13 -7.75
CA SER A 55 -0.43 0.01 -8.48
C SER A 55 -0.64 0.18 -9.98
N ASP A 56 0.39 -0.08 -10.76
CA ASP A 56 0.27 -0.17 -12.21
C ASP A 56 -0.54 -1.41 -12.64
N THR A 57 -0.98 -1.40 -13.90
CA THR A 57 -1.83 -2.45 -14.48
C THR A 57 -1.14 -3.81 -14.48
N GLU A 58 0.19 -3.83 -14.68
CA GLU A 58 1.00 -5.04 -14.72
C GLU A 58 1.06 -5.73 -13.34
N TYR A 59 1.25 -4.93 -12.28
CA TYR A 59 1.19 -5.43 -10.91
C TYR A 59 -0.20 -5.97 -10.57
N THR A 60 -1.26 -5.24 -10.89
CA THR A 60 -2.65 -5.70 -10.66
C THR A 60 -2.90 -7.04 -11.35
N ALA A 61 -2.46 -7.21 -12.60
CA ALA A 61 -2.59 -8.48 -13.31
C ALA A 61 -1.83 -9.63 -12.62
N THR A 62 -0.62 -9.37 -12.13
CA THR A 62 0.17 -10.35 -11.39
C THR A 62 -0.51 -10.78 -10.10
N VAL A 63 -1.04 -9.83 -9.32
CA VAL A 63 -1.77 -10.12 -8.07
C VAL A 63 -2.99 -11.02 -8.33
N VAL A 64 -3.75 -10.73 -9.39
CA VAL A 64 -4.90 -11.55 -9.77
C VAL A 64 -4.47 -12.94 -10.23
N ALA A 65 -3.38 -13.06 -10.98
CA ALA A 65 -2.88 -14.34 -11.50
C ALA A 65 -2.47 -15.32 -10.39
N VAL A 66 -1.97 -14.83 -9.26
CA VAL A 66 -1.63 -15.67 -8.09
C VAL A 66 -2.83 -15.91 -7.15
N GLY A 67 -4.04 -15.48 -7.53
CA GLY A 67 -5.24 -15.61 -6.70
C GLY A 67 -5.28 -14.66 -5.50
N ALA A 68 -4.41 -13.66 -5.46
CA ALA A 68 -4.40 -12.64 -4.43
C ALA A 68 -5.36 -11.49 -4.76
N LYS A 69 -5.61 -10.62 -3.78
CA LYS A 69 -6.44 -9.42 -3.94
C LYS A 69 -5.70 -8.20 -3.42
N GLN A 70 -5.92 -7.06 -4.06
CA GLN A 70 -5.28 -5.81 -3.64
C GLN A 70 -6.01 -5.18 -2.45
N CYS A 71 -5.23 -4.66 -1.51
CA CYS A 71 -5.75 -3.90 -0.38
C CYS A 71 -6.46 -2.64 -0.89
N PRO A 72 -7.71 -2.36 -0.46
CA PRO A 72 -8.46 -1.17 -0.89
C PRO A 72 -7.87 0.15 -0.39
N GLY A 73 -6.99 0.12 0.61
CA GLY A 73 -6.36 1.30 1.19
C GLY A 73 -5.03 1.69 0.54
N CYS A 74 -4.18 0.71 0.23
CA CYS A 74 -2.79 0.94 -0.19
C CYS A 74 -2.35 0.15 -1.42
N GLY A 75 -3.24 -0.64 -2.04
CA GLY A 75 -2.96 -1.35 -3.29
C GLY A 75 -2.07 -2.60 -3.20
N ILE A 76 -1.42 -2.87 -2.07
CA ILE A 76 -0.57 -4.07 -1.94
C ILE A 76 -1.39 -5.36 -2.11
N GLY A 77 -0.85 -6.32 -2.86
CA GLY A 77 -1.42 -7.66 -3.01
C GLY A 77 -1.38 -8.44 -1.70
N VAL A 78 -2.52 -9.00 -1.32
CA VAL A 78 -2.68 -9.84 -0.14
C VAL A 78 -3.29 -11.17 -0.59
N GLN A 79 -2.61 -12.26 -0.25
CA GLN A 79 -3.11 -13.62 -0.46
C GLN A 79 -3.68 -14.15 0.86
N ARG A 80 -4.81 -14.84 0.78
CA ARG A 80 -5.39 -15.56 1.90
C ARG A 80 -5.23 -17.05 1.61
N ASP A 81 -4.46 -17.74 2.43
CA ASP A 81 -4.26 -19.19 2.29
C ASP A 81 -5.44 -19.96 2.92
N PHE A 82 -5.75 -19.69 4.19
CA PHE A 82 -6.85 -20.35 4.92
C PHE A 82 -7.47 -19.43 5.97
N GLY A 83 -8.63 -19.84 6.50
CA GLY A 83 -9.29 -19.17 7.63
C GLY A 83 -10.29 -18.10 7.20
N CYS A 84 -10.63 -17.21 8.15
CA CYS A 84 -11.72 -16.24 7.94
C CYS A 84 -11.38 -15.15 6.91
N VAL A 85 -12.42 -14.53 6.36
CA VAL A 85 -12.31 -13.46 5.36
C VAL A 85 -11.81 -12.13 5.94
N HIS A 86 -11.56 -12.04 7.26
CA HIS A 86 -10.93 -10.87 7.87
C HIS A 86 -9.43 -10.86 7.56
N MET A 87 -8.98 -9.89 6.76
CA MET A 87 -7.57 -9.74 6.41
C MET A 87 -7.01 -8.41 6.93
N THR A 88 -5.75 -8.46 7.37
CA THR A 88 -4.96 -7.28 7.73
C THR A 88 -3.77 -7.18 6.79
N CYS A 89 -3.72 -6.11 6.02
CA CYS A 89 -2.60 -5.79 5.15
C CYS A 89 -1.32 -5.51 5.98
N PRO A 90 -0.10 -5.71 5.44
CA PRO A 90 1.16 -5.31 6.11
C PRO A 90 1.23 -3.83 6.55
N ASN A 91 0.41 -2.98 5.94
CA ASN A 91 0.26 -1.55 6.26
C ASN A 91 -0.76 -1.28 7.38
N GLY A 92 -1.42 -2.31 7.90
CA GLY A 92 -2.37 -2.24 9.02
C GLY A 92 -3.83 -2.03 8.62
N HIS A 93 -4.15 -1.93 7.32
CA HIS A 93 -5.54 -1.85 6.87
C HIS A 93 -6.27 -3.17 7.05
N GLN A 94 -7.40 -3.13 7.75
CA GLN A 94 -8.29 -4.28 7.94
C GLN A 94 -9.46 -4.23 6.94
N PHE A 95 -9.64 -5.31 6.20
CA PHE A 95 -10.67 -5.40 5.16
C PHE A 95 -11.22 -6.83 5.02
N CYS A 96 -12.40 -6.94 4.41
CA CYS A 96 -12.99 -8.22 4.05
C CYS A 96 -12.38 -8.72 2.74
N TYR A 97 -11.84 -9.92 2.72
CA TYR A 97 -11.23 -10.53 1.54
C TYR A 97 -12.26 -10.79 0.41
N THR A 98 -13.51 -11.06 0.76
CA THR A 98 -14.56 -11.34 -0.22
C THR A 98 -14.94 -10.10 -1.02
N CYS A 99 -15.24 -8.99 -0.32
CA CYS A 99 -15.82 -7.78 -0.93
C CYS A 99 -14.89 -6.56 -0.94
N LEU A 100 -13.70 -6.66 -0.36
CA LEU A 100 -12.70 -5.59 -0.25
C LEU A 100 -13.17 -4.33 0.46
N ARG A 101 -14.28 -4.39 1.22
CA ARG A 101 -14.73 -3.29 2.08
C ARG A 101 -13.97 -3.28 3.39
N ARG A 102 -13.98 -2.12 4.07
CA ARG A 102 -13.44 -1.97 5.43
C ARG A 102 -14.04 -3.05 6.34
N TRP A 103 -13.20 -3.67 7.17
CA TRP A 103 -13.65 -4.71 8.08
C TRP A 103 -14.80 -4.21 8.98
N GLY A 104 -15.82 -5.05 9.19
CA GLY A 104 -17.03 -4.72 9.96
C GLY A 104 -18.08 -3.86 9.22
N SER A 105 -17.81 -3.42 7.99
CA SER A 105 -18.77 -2.64 7.18
C SER A 105 -19.58 -3.48 6.18
N CYS A 106 -19.41 -4.81 6.19
CA CYS A 106 -20.06 -5.75 5.30
C CYS A 106 -20.69 -6.91 6.07
N HIS A 107 -21.70 -7.55 5.46
CA HIS A 107 -22.37 -8.75 5.98
C HIS A 107 -21.86 -10.05 5.32
N CYS A 108 -20.61 -10.06 4.85
CA CYS A 108 -20.03 -11.27 4.28
C CYS A 108 -19.85 -12.33 5.36
N PRO A 109 -20.08 -13.62 5.04
CA PRO A 109 -19.85 -14.70 6.00
C PRO A 109 -18.36 -14.75 6.38
N LEU A 110 -18.08 -15.09 7.65
CA LEU A 110 -16.71 -15.17 8.17
C LEU A 110 -15.88 -16.20 7.42
N ILE A 111 -16.48 -17.32 7.04
CA ILE A 111 -15.91 -18.37 6.20
C ILE A 111 -16.91 -18.59 5.06
N PRO A 112 -16.49 -18.58 3.79
CA PRO A 112 -17.39 -18.87 2.67
C PRO A 112 -17.99 -20.27 2.79
N ASP A 113 -19.28 -20.43 2.48
CA ASP A 113 -20.00 -21.71 2.67
C ASP A 113 -19.34 -22.89 1.94
N ALA A 114 -18.73 -22.65 0.78
CA ALA A 114 -17.99 -23.67 0.03
C ALA A 114 -16.81 -24.22 0.84
N GLU A 115 -16.01 -23.35 1.46
CA GLU A 115 -14.88 -23.75 2.30
C GLU A 115 -15.37 -24.38 3.60
N LEU A 116 -16.48 -23.89 4.15
CA LEU A 116 -17.06 -24.46 5.35
C LEU A 116 -17.49 -25.92 5.14
N ARG A 117 -18.10 -26.25 3.99
CA ARG A 117 -18.45 -27.64 3.63
C ARG A 117 -17.24 -28.53 3.50
N GLU A 118 -16.18 -28.05 2.84
CA GLU A 118 -14.91 -28.79 2.75
C GLU A 118 -14.31 -29.08 4.13
N ILE A 119 -14.37 -28.12 5.05
CA ILE A 119 -13.89 -28.30 6.44
C ILE A 119 -14.76 -29.31 7.21
N LEU A 120 -16.07 -29.28 7.00
CA LEU A 120 -17.02 -30.15 7.69
C LEU A 120 -17.14 -31.56 7.06
N GLY A 121 -16.58 -31.76 5.87
CA GLY A 121 -16.61 -33.05 5.17
C GLY A 121 -17.98 -33.41 4.58
N GLU A 122 -18.78 -32.39 4.24
CA GLU A 122 -20.13 -32.51 3.64
C GLU A 122 -20.11 -32.37 2.12
#